data_AF-A0A699QPD9-F1
#
_entry.id   AF-A0A699QPD9-F1
#
_cell.length_a   1.000
_cell.length_b   1.000
_cell.length_c   1.000
_cell.angle_alpha   90.00
_cell.angle_beta   90.00
_cell.angle_gamma   90.00
#
_symmetry.space_group_name_H-M   'P 1'
#
loop_
_entity.id
_entity.type
_entity.pdbx_description
1 polymer ?
#
loop_
_entity_poly.entity_id
_entity_poly.type
_entity_poly.pdbx_seq_one_letter_code
_entity_poly.pdbx_strand_id
1 'polypeptide(L)'
;MGKSTKKTHKPKSKDTNQEKLYLLHMDLYGPMRVESVNGKKYILVIVDDYSRFTWVKFLRSKDETPMFIMKFLKMIQVRLNVPVLRIRTDNGTEFVNQTLRDYYEEAEAVATACFTQNRSIIRLRHGKTPYEFMHGKQPDLSFFSCVWCPLLPNK
;
A
#
# COMPACT_ATOMS: atom_id res chain seq x y z
N MET A 1 -26.57 0.50 25.40
CA MET A 1 -25.54 -0.11 26.28
C MET A 1 -25.31 -1.55 25.78
N GLY A 2 -24.13 -2.03 25.42
CA GLY A 2 -22.76 -1.52 25.51
C GLY A 2 -21.90 -2.07 24.35
N LYS A 3 -20.80 -1.38 24.03
CA LYS A 3 -19.84 -1.80 23.01
C LYS A 3 -19.03 -2.97 23.57
N SER A 4 -19.05 -4.11 22.89
CA SER A 4 -18.20 -5.25 23.22
C SER A 4 -16.73 -4.85 22.99
N THR A 5 -15.93 -4.87 24.06
CA THR A 5 -14.48 -4.65 24.00
C THR A 5 -13.81 -5.90 23.43
N LYS A 6 -13.42 -5.82 22.15
CA LYS A 6 -12.68 -6.89 21.47
C LYS A 6 -11.32 -7.08 22.18
N LYS A 7 -11.05 -8.27 22.70
CA LYS A 7 -9.77 -8.62 23.31
C LYS A 7 -8.63 -8.36 22.31
N THR A 8 -7.59 -7.66 22.76
CA THR A 8 -6.39 -7.35 21.99
C THR A 8 -5.67 -8.66 21.67
N HIS A 9 -5.65 -9.06 20.39
CA HIS A 9 -4.88 -10.22 19.96
C HIS A 9 -3.39 -9.89 19.97
N LYS A 10 -2.56 -10.83 20.45
CA LYS A 10 -1.10 -10.68 20.47
C LYS A 10 -0.58 -10.44 19.04
N PRO A 11 0.31 -9.44 18.81
CA PRO A 11 0.95 -9.26 17.51
C PRO A 11 1.75 -10.52 17.14
N LYS A 12 1.84 -10.85 15.84
CA LYS A 12 2.66 -11.96 15.36
C LYS A 12 4.11 -11.79 15.83
N SER A 13 4.72 -12.86 16.34
CA SER A 13 6.04 -12.83 16.99
C SER A 13 7.22 -12.82 16.01
N LYS A 14 7.01 -13.18 14.73
CA LYS A 14 8.07 -13.25 13.71
C LYS A 14 7.68 -12.46 12.47
N ASP A 15 8.55 -11.52 12.10
CA ASP A 15 8.60 -10.91 10.77
C ASP A 15 9.20 -11.94 9.81
N THR A 16 8.40 -12.51 8.92
CA THR A 16 8.90 -13.38 7.85
C THR A 16 9.42 -12.58 6.64
N ASN A 17 9.05 -11.29 6.54
CA ASN A 17 9.35 -10.47 5.38
C ASN A 17 10.47 -9.48 5.74
N GLN A 18 11.69 -9.75 5.26
CA GLN A 18 12.85 -8.88 5.46
C GLN A 18 13.24 -8.10 4.21
N GLU A 19 12.51 -8.26 3.11
CA GLU A 19 12.84 -7.68 1.82
C GLU A 19 11.70 -6.85 1.25
N LYS A 20 12.06 -5.74 0.58
CA LYS A 20 11.12 -4.89 -0.16
C LYS A 20 10.47 -5.69 -1.29
N LEU A 21 9.21 -5.38 -1.61
CA LEU A 21 8.40 -6.05 -2.63
C LEU A 21 8.09 -7.54 -2.38
N TYR A 22 8.45 -8.09 -1.21
CA TYR A 22 8.08 -9.47 -0.87
C TYR A 22 6.56 -9.66 -0.81
N LEU A 23 5.85 -8.72 -0.17
CA LEU A 23 4.40 -8.73 -0.06
C LEU A 23 3.85 -7.33 -0.28
N LEU A 24 3.05 -7.17 -1.33
CA LEU A 24 2.28 -5.96 -1.59
C LEU A 24 0.83 -6.17 -1.17
N HIS A 25 0.33 -5.27 -0.34
CA HIS A 25 -1.10 -5.17 0.00
C HIS A 25 -1.75 -4.14 -0.91
N MET A 26 -2.81 -4.52 -1.60
CA MET A 26 -3.57 -3.61 -2.47
C MET A 26 -5.01 -3.55 -1.99
N ASP A 27 -5.57 -2.34 -1.97
CA ASP A 27 -6.94 -2.07 -1.55
C ASP A 27 -7.53 -0.94 -2.41
N LEU A 28 -8.79 -1.07 -2.82
CA LEU A 28 -9.49 -0.06 -3.61
C LEU A 28 -10.60 0.57 -2.78
N TYR A 29 -10.46 1.87 -2.52
CA TYR A 29 -11.43 2.63 -1.75
C TYR A 29 -12.31 3.48 -2.68
N GLY A 30 -13.64 3.38 -2.57
CA GLY A 30 -14.57 4.17 -3.36
C GLY A 30 -15.93 3.51 -3.59
N PRO A 31 -16.88 4.23 -4.22
CA PRO A 31 -16.77 5.61 -4.72
C PRO A 31 -16.81 6.65 -3.58
N MET A 32 -15.94 7.66 -3.65
CA MET A 32 -15.93 8.80 -2.74
C MET A 32 -17.12 9.71 -3.02
N ARG A 33 -17.68 10.28 -1.94
CA ARG A 33 -18.78 11.27 -2.05
C ARG A 33 -18.35 12.53 -2.79
N VAL A 34 -17.09 12.91 -2.63
CA VAL A 34 -16.48 14.08 -3.27
C VAL A 34 -15.50 13.59 -4.32
N GLU A 35 -15.67 14.06 -5.55
CA GLU A 35 -14.75 13.78 -6.64
C GLU A 35 -13.54 14.73 -6.56
N SER A 36 -12.38 14.25 -6.99
CA SER A 36 -11.26 15.16 -7.29
C SER A 36 -11.64 16.14 -8.41
N VAL A 37 -10.84 17.21 -8.58
CA VAL A 37 -11.00 18.19 -9.67
C VAL A 37 -11.14 17.54 -11.05
N ASN A 38 -10.54 16.36 -11.26
CA ASN A 38 -10.58 15.63 -12.53
C ASN A 38 -11.63 14.49 -12.56
N GLY A 39 -12.65 14.53 -11.69
CA GLY A 39 -13.75 13.56 -11.67
C GLY A 39 -13.38 12.16 -11.16
N LYS A 40 -12.22 12.01 -10.52
CA LYS A 40 -11.79 10.73 -9.92
C LYS A 40 -12.45 10.52 -8.56
N LYS A 41 -13.01 9.34 -8.34
CA LYS A 41 -13.78 8.98 -7.14
C LYS A 41 -13.33 7.68 -6.47
N TYR A 42 -12.32 7.01 -7.01
CA TYR A 42 -11.72 5.83 -6.41
C TYR A 42 -10.26 6.08 -6.08
N ILE A 43 -9.76 5.43 -5.03
CA ILE A 43 -8.39 5.53 -4.54
C ILE A 43 -7.86 4.11 -4.41
N LEU A 44 -6.93 3.72 -5.29
CA LEU A 44 -6.16 2.50 -5.15
C LEU A 44 -4.95 2.78 -4.26
N VAL A 45 -4.83 2.01 -3.18
CA VAL A 45 -3.73 2.09 -2.22
C VAL A 45 -2.91 0.80 -2.33
N ILE A 46 -1.60 0.93 -2.54
CA ILE A 46 -0.66 -0.18 -2.61
C ILE A 46 0.38 0.03 -1.52
N VAL A 47 0.49 -0.91 -0.59
CA VAL A 47 1.38 -0.84 0.56
C VAL A 47 2.39 -1.98 0.50
N ASP A 48 3.67 -1.64 0.55
CA ASP A 48 4.72 -2.63 0.77
C ASP A 48 4.77 -3.06 2.24
N ASP A 49 4.73 -4.36 2.49
CA ASP A 49 4.69 -4.92 3.84
C ASP A 49 6.02 -4.72 4.59
N TYR A 50 7.15 -4.69 3.90
CA TYR A 50 8.44 -4.52 4.59
C TYR A 50 8.69 -3.07 5.00
N SER A 51 8.71 -2.17 4.04
CA SER A 51 9.05 -0.75 4.21
C SER A 51 7.92 0.13 4.73
N ARG A 52 6.67 -0.35 4.63
CA ARG A 52 5.44 0.46 4.78
C ARG A 52 5.30 1.60 3.77
N PHE A 53 6.09 1.58 2.71
CA PHE A 53 5.94 2.56 1.64
C PHE A 53 4.61 2.36 0.93
N THR A 54 3.91 3.46 0.72
CA THR A 54 2.55 3.44 0.19
C THR A 54 2.51 4.22 -1.11
N TRP A 55 2.07 3.56 -2.18
CA TRP A 55 1.70 4.21 -3.44
C TRP A 55 0.20 4.41 -3.48
N VAL A 56 -0.24 5.57 -3.95
CA VAL A 56 -1.65 5.93 -4.07
C VAL A 56 -1.96 6.35 -5.50
N LYS A 57 -3.05 5.81 -6.06
CA LYS A 57 -3.54 6.17 -7.38
C LYS A 57 -5.02 6.52 -7.33
N PHE A 58 -5.35 7.73 -7.78
CA PHE A 58 -6.72 8.13 -8.01
C PHE A 58 -7.22 7.63 -9.38
N LEU A 59 -8.41 7.01 -9.38
CA LEU A 59 -9.08 6.38 -10.53
C LEU A 59 -10.51 6.93 -10.72
N ARG A 60 -11.01 6.94 -11.96
CA ARG A 60 -12.37 7.40 -12.28
C ARG A 60 -13.38 6.26 -12.21
N SER A 61 -13.03 5.09 -12.72
CA SER A 61 -13.76 3.82 -12.51
C SER A 61 -12.89 2.76 -11.84
N LYS A 62 -13.54 1.79 -11.18
CA LYS A 62 -12.88 0.58 -10.66
C LYS A 62 -12.32 -0.31 -11.76
N ASP A 63 -12.86 -0.24 -12.98
CA ASP A 63 -12.42 -1.05 -14.13
C ASP A 63 -11.04 -0.65 -14.68
N GLU A 64 -10.53 0.53 -14.28
CA GLU A 64 -9.16 0.97 -14.60
C GLU A 64 -8.10 0.23 -13.77
N THR A 65 -8.51 -0.39 -12.66
CA THR A 65 -7.63 -0.99 -11.65
C THR A 65 -6.74 -2.09 -12.22
N PRO A 66 -7.25 -3.09 -12.98
CA PRO A 66 -6.43 -4.18 -13.51
C PRO A 66 -5.27 -3.71 -14.38
N MET A 67 -5.56 -2.88 -15.39
CA MET A 67 -4.55 -2.37 -16.31
C MET A 67 -3.48 -1.54 -15.58
N PHE A 68 -3.92 -0.73 -14.60
CA PHE A 68 -2.98 0.06 -13.81
C PHE A 68 -2.06 -0.83 -12.97
N ILE A 69 -2.59 -1.86 -12.31
CA ILE A 69 -1.81 -2.78 -11.46
C ILE A 69 -0.73 -3.48 -12.29
N MET A 70 -1.07 -4.05 -13.45
CA MET A 70 -0.09 -4.71 -14.31
C MET A 70 1.04 -3.75 -14.72
N LYS A 71 0.69 -2.53 -15.14
CA LYS A 71 1.66 -1.51 -15.51
C LYS A 71 2.52 -1.09 -14.32
N PHE A 72 1.92 -0.92 -13.15
CA PHE A 72 2.61 -0.55 -11.92
C PHE A 72 3.62 -1.62 -11.50
N LEU A 73 3.23 -2.90 -11.52
CA LEU A 73 4.08 -4.03 -11.15
C LEU A 73 5.29 -4.14 -12.10
N LYS A 74 5.07 -4.08 -13.42
CA LYS A 74 6.18 -4.05 -14.39
C LYS A 74 7.13 -2.88 -14.13
N MET A 75 6.57 -1.68 -13.93
CA MET A 75 7.37 -0.48 -13.69
C MET A 75 8.19 -0.57 -12.40
N ILE A 76 7.60 -1.05 -11.28
CA ILE A 76 8.29 -1.04 -9.99
C ILE A 76 9.39 -2.11 -9.93
N GLN A 77 9.18 -3.27 -10.56
CA GLN A 77 10.19 -4.32 -10.66
C GLN A 77 11.42 -3.84 -11.41
N VAL A 78 11.23 -3.16 -12.55
CA VAL A 78 12.33 -2.57 -13.33
C VAL A 78 13.01 -1.46 -12.54
N ARG A 79 12.23 -0.56 -11.92
CA ARG A 79 12.78 0.61 -11.21
C ARG A 79 13.60 0.23 -9.98
N LEU A 80 13.20 -0.80 -9.25
CA LEU A 80 13.86 -1.23 -8.02
C LEU A 80 14.81 -2.41 -8.22
N ASN A 81 14.81 -3.01 -9.42
CA ASN A 81 15.56 -4.20 -9.77
C ASN A 81 15.32 -5.37 -8.79
N VAL A 82 14.05 -5.56 -8.38
CA VAL A 82 13.61 -6.59 -7.44
C VAL A 82 12.24 -7.11 -7.90
N PRO A 83 12.02 -8.44 -7.96
CA PRO A 83 10.72 -9.00 -8.34
C PRO A 83 9.67 -8.79 -7.24
N VAL A 84 8.40 -8.70 -7.63
CA VAL A 84 7.27 -8.74 -6.70
C VAL A 84 6.88 -10.19 -6.47
N LEU A 85 7.00 -10.68 -5.25
CA LEU A 85 6.82 -12.11 -4.96
C LEU A 85 5.38 -12.48 -4.61
N ARG A 86 4.71 -11.63 -3.81
CA ARG A 86 3.35 -11.90 -3.34
C ARG A 86 2.50 -10.66 -3.39
N ILE A 87 1.28 -10.85 -3.85
CA ILE A 87 0.26 -9.80 -3.88
C ILE A 87 -0.90 -10.28 -3.03
N ARG A 88 -1.37 -9.38 -2.18
CA ARG A 88 -2.55 -9.58 -1.37
C ARG A 88 -3.53 -8.47 -1.69
N THR A 89 -4.65 -8.86 -2.26
CA THR A 89 -5.82 -7.99 -2.46
C THR A 89 -6.92 -8.43 -1.51
N ASP A 90 -7.94 -7.60 -1.34
CA ASP A 90 -9.22 -8.13 -0.90
C ASP A 90 -9.88 -8.92 -2.05
N ASN A 91 -10.93 -9.67 -1.77
CA ASN A 91 -11.70 -10.39 -2.79
C ASN A 91 -12.69 -9.45 -3.52
N GLY A 92 -12.35 -8.15 -3.64
CA GLY A 92 -13.11 -7.21 -4.43
C GLY A 92 -13.23 -7.69 -5.87
N THR A 93 -14.41 -7.49 -6.47
CA THR A 93 -14.70 -7.90 -7.86
C THR A 93 -13.71 -7.34 -8.89
N GLU A 94 -13.13 -6.19 -8.60
CA GLU A 94 -12.11 -5.49 -9.37
C GLU A 94 -10.77 -6.23 -9.41
N PHE A 95 -10.49 -7.08 -8.42
CA PHE A 95 -9.28 -7.90 -8.33
C PHE A 95 -9.53 -9.35 -8.78
N VAL A 96 -10.80 -9.77 -8.86
CA VAL A 96 -11.22 -11.06 -9.42
C VAL A 96 -11.41 -10.93 -10.93
N ASN A 97 -10.32 -10.68 -11.64
CA ASN A 97 -10.29 -10.57 -13.10
C ASN A 97 -9.40 -11.67 -13.70
N GLN A 98 -9.88 -12.38 -14.72
CA GLN A 98 -9.11 -13.44 -15.39
C GLN A 98 -7.77 -12.94 -15.90
N THR A 99 -7.73 -11.74 -16.50
CA THR A 99 -6.49 -11.15 -17.02
C THR A 99 -5.47 -10.89 -15.92
N LEU A 100 -5.90 -10.51 -14.70
CA LEU A 100 -4.98 -10.36 -13.57
C LEU A 100 -4.44 -11.71 -13.11
N ARG A 101 -5.27 -12.75 -13.10
CA ARG A 101 -4.85 -14.11 -12.74
C ARG A 101 -3.80 -14.63 -13.72
N ASP A 102 -4.07 -14.52 -15.02
CA ASP A 102 -3.14 -14.93 -16.08
C ASP A 102 -1.81 -14.20 -15.94
N TYR A 103 -1.85 -12.89 -15.67
CA TYR A 103 -0.65 -12.09 -15.44
C TYR A 103 0.14 -12.51 -14.19
N TYR A 104 -0.54 -12.81 -13.08
CA TYR A 104 0.12 -13.25 -11.86
C TYR A 104 0.77 -14.63 -12.01
N GLU A 105 0.14 -15.54 -12.75
CA GLU A 105 0.71 -16.84 -13.10
C GLU A 105 1.95 -16.68 -13.99
N GLU A 106 1.90 -15.82 -15.02
CA GLU A 106 3.05 -15.52 -15.89
C GLU A 106 4.19 -14.85 -15.12
N ALA A 107 3.87 -13.95 -14.19
CA ALA A 107 4.85 -13.20 -13.41
C ALA A 107 5.42 -13.97 -12.20
N GLU A 108 5.06 -15.26 -12.03
CA GLU A 108 5.37 -16.09 -10.85
C GLU A 108 4.95 -15.46 -9.51
N ALA A 109 4.03 -14.48 -9.54
CA ALA A 109 3.56 -13.76 -8.38
C ALA A 109 2.38 -14.51 -7.75
N VAL A 110 2.50 -14.89 -6.47
CA VAL A 110 1.41 -15.61 -5.80
C VAL A 110 0.35 -14.61 -5.34
N ALA A 111 -0.81 -14.63 -5.99
CA ALA A 111 -1.99 -13.89 -5.56
C ALA A 111 -2.67 -14.60 -4.39
N THR A 112 -2.64 -13.98 -3.21
CA THR A 112 -3.31 -14.52 -2.01
C THR A 112 -4.51 -13.67 -1.63
N ALA A 113 -5.71 -14.23 -1.82
CA ALA A 113 -6.94 -13.71 -1.24
C ALA A 113 -6.86 -13.74 0.30
N CYS A 114 -7.31 -12.69 0.99
CA CYS A 114 -7.32 -12.72 2.45
C CYS A 114 -8.59 -12.16 3.11
N PHE A 115 -9.17 -12.96 3.99
CA PHE A 115 -10.30 -12.60 4.86
C PHE A 115 -9.90 -11.93 6.19
N THR A 116 -8.64 -11.53 6.36
CA THR A 116 -8.21 -10.96 7.65
C THR A 116 -8.12 -9.45 7.59
N GLN A 117 -8.77 -8.79 8.58
CA GLN A 117 -8.71 -7.35 8.84
C GLN A 117 -7.34 -6.77 8.47
N ASN A 118 -7.32 -5.66 7.71
CA ASN A 118 -6.15 -4.83 7.39
C ASN A 118 -5.39 -4.46 8.68
N ARG A 119 -4.56 -5.39 9.18
CA ARG A 119 -3.68 -5.20 10.33
C ARG A 119 -2.26 -5.12 9.80
N SER A 120 -1.91 -3.94 9.28
CA SER A 120 -0.50 -3.60 9.12
C SER A 120 0.11 -3.51 10.52
N ILE A 121 1.25 -4.18 10.74
CA ILE A 121 2.02 -3.99 11.96
C ILE A 121 2.60 -2.58 11.89
N ILE A 122 2.08 -1.65 12.69
CA ILE A 122 2.68 -0.32 12.87
C ILE A 122 3.94 -0.52 13.71
N ARG A 123 5.08 -0.76 13.08
CA ARG A 123 6.40 -0.68 13.73
C ARG A 123 7.14 0.53 13.19
N LEU A 124 7.42 1.49 14.07
CA LEU A 124 8.48 2.47 13.88
C LEU A 124 9.81 1.71 13.87
N ARG A 125 10.27 1.26 12.69
CA ARG A 125 11.55 0.56 12.58
C ARG A 125 12.68 1.59 12.50
N HIS A 126 13.49 1.65 13.56
CA HIS A 126 14.85 2.19 13.55
C HIS A 126 15.02 3.67 13.15
N GLY A 127 13.99 4.51 13.35
CA GLY A 127 14.09 5.95 13.03
C GLY A 127 14.24 6.28 11.55
N LYS A 128 14.02 5.30 10.64
CA LYS A 128 14.07 5.49 9.19
C LYS A 128 12.67 5.66 8.63
N THR A 129 12.55 6.51 7.62
CA THR A 129 11.33 6.73 6.86
C THR A 129 11.04 5.55 5.92
N PRO A 130 9.77 5.33 5.53
CA PRO A 130 9.44 4.35 4.50
C PRO A 130 10.19 4.57 3.18
N TYR A 131 10.46 5.82 2.81
CA TYR A 131 11.19 6.16 1.60
C TYR A 131 12.64 5.65 1.66
N GLU A 132 13.32 5.84 2.79
CA GLU A 132 14.68 5.32 3.01
C GLU A 132 14.72 3.79 2.96
N PHE A 133 13.71 3.10 3.49
CA PHE A 133 13.64 1.63 3.38
C PHE A 133 13.46 1.15 1.93
N MET A 134 12.73 1.90 1.11
CA MET A 134 12.48 1.52 -0.29
C MET A 134 13.63 1.83 -1.24
N HIS A 135 14.23 3.02 -1.07
CA HIS A 135 15.18 3.57 -2.03
C HIS A 135 16.61 3.62 -1.51
N GLY A 136 16.86 3.30 -0.24
CA GLY A 136 18.19 3.31 0.37
C GLY A 136 18.81 4.71 0.50
N LYS A 137 18.04 5.77 0.26
CA LYS A 137 18.49 7.16 0.30
C LYS A 137 17.43 8.05 0.97
N GLN A 138 17.87 9.16 1.54
CA GLN A 138 16.95 10.17 2.06
C GLN A 138 16.17 10.85 0.93
N PRO A 139 14.88 11.16 1.15
CA PRO A 139 14.13 11.97 0.21
C PRO A 139 14.70 13.39 0.20
N ASP A 140 14.77 13.99 -0.99
CA ASP A 140 15.00 15.42 -1.10
C ASP A 140 13.71 16.15 -0.72
N LEU A 141 13.76 16.86 0.40
CA LEU A 141 12.64 17.64 0.94
C LEU A 141 12.84 19.15 0.75
N SER A 142 13.82 19.58 -0.05
CA SER A 142 14.11 21.01 -0.30
C SER A 142 12.90 21.81 -0.79
N PHE A 143 11.98 21.15 -1.51
CA PHE A 143 10.72 21.73 -1.98
C PHE A 143 9.69 21.98 -0.88
N PHE A 144 9.79 21.31 0.26
CA PHE A 144 8.88 21.52 1.39
C PHE A 144 9.41 22.66 2.25
N SER A 145 8.91 23.88 2.04
CA SER A 145 9.09 24.95 3.01
C SER A 145 8.28 24.61 4.26
N CYS A 146 8.96 24.42 5.38
CA CYS A 146 8.28 24.17 6.64
C CYS A 146 7.63 25.48 7.14
N VAL A 147 6.33 25.63 6.94
CA VAL A 147 5.56 26.75 7.48
C VAL A 147 5.29 26.46 8.96
N TRP A 148 6.28 26.72 9.81
CA TRP A 148 6.07 26.63 11.26
C TRP A 148 5.28 27.84 11.73
N CYS A 149 4.08 27.58 12.27
CA CYS A 149 3.49 28.44 13.29
C CYS A 149 4.23 28.12 14.60
N PRO A 150 4.91 29.09 15.25
CA PRO A 150 5.52 28.83 16.55
C PRO A 150 4.39 28.56 17.56
N LEU A 151 4.25 27.30 17.98
CA LEU A 151 3.60 27.00 19.24
C LEU A 151 4.40 27.71 20.33
N LEU A 152 3.74 28.64 21.02
CA LEU A 152 4.31 29.42 22.10
C LEU A 152 5.01 28.51 23.12
N PRO A 153 6.16 28.93 23.67
CA PRO A 153 6.80 28.17 24.74
C PRO A 153 5.89 28.18 25.96
N ASN A 154 5.49 26.99 26.42
CA ASN A 154 4.92 26.82 27.75
C ASN A 154 6.01 27.19 28.77
N LYS A 155 5.63 28.08 29.70
CA LYS A 155 6.38 28.45 30.90
C LYS A 155 6.68 27.25 31.78
#